data_AF-A0A357WWX0-F1
#
_entry.id   AF-A0A357WWX0-F1
#
_cell.length_a   1.000
_cell.length_b   1.000
_cell.length_c   1.000
_cell.angle_alpha   90.00
_cell.angle_beta   90.00
_cell.angle_gamma   90.00
#
_symmetry.space_group_name_H-M   'P 1'
#
loop_
_entity.id
_entity.type
_entity.pdbx_description
1 polymer ?
#
loop_
_entity_poly.entity_id
_entity_poly.type
_entity_poly.pdbx_seq_one_letter_code
_entity_poly.pdbx_strand_id
1 'polypeptide(L)'
;MKIFRRIAAAFSMILISALAFSTMAVSAEPEKLTETGIALKSVSYASNFTTGYNFYHQLDANQKAIYDKLKNLKPTSGDIEINLATPITFYAATGNPTEEEMRTINYLVQGALDALLKDYPEIFWMEFGKGGCTYKPKNIKAIPEGSRYRITIKEISFNSVLLDSYISSKNTIVSELQTKIENFKVVGSSRYDRLRSIHDGLADKIRYDTEFASDRANDAYGALVDGLAVCEGYSEAFKLLCDREGIPCILVVGQGVDGKTGKTESHMWNAVQMEDGKWYLVDVTWDDQTEKESKKIVYSCFLVGTNSPGGVFGSLTFSQSHLVSGRFTTADHSIDFKYPQFSPIAYVPGGSSTKSENSTKATTSLKPKTSTTTKTTHSSTKASVISSGTSHKTESFTTGTSIATEASETYIAKQENVEESRGNNPFLSITGLIPFIVAGGAIIAIIMIAVFMARRKE
;
A
#
# COMPACT_ATOMS: atom_id res chain seq x y z
N MET A 1 -10.30 18.77 -11.52
CA MET A 1 -9.56 18.13 -12.63
C MET A 1 -8.06 18.41 -12.50
N LYS A 2 -7.50 17.84 -11.43
CA LYS A 2 -6.12 17.63 -10.95
C LYS A 2 -6.31 16.54 -9.84
N ILE A 3 -5.25 16.07 -9.16
CA ILE A 3 -5.36 15.04 -8.11
C ILE A 3 -5.78 13.65 -8.65
N PHE A 4 -4.92 13.03 -9.47
CA PHE A 4 -4.95 11.58 -9.77
C PHE A 4 -3.54 11.02 -10.13
N ARG A 5 -2.46 11.70 -9.70
CA ARG A 5 -1.07 11.43 -10.18
C ARG A 5 -0.36 10.23 -9.51
N ARG A 6 -0.68 9.87 -8.26
CA ARG A 6 0.04 8.80 -7.50
C ARG A 6 -0.64 7.42 -7.42
N ILE A 7 -1.95 7.31 -7.66
CA ILE A 7 -2.69 6.01 -7.55
C ILE A 7 -3.03 5.37 -8.92
N ALA A 8 -2.90 6.11 -10.03
CA ALA A 8 -3.18 5.60 -11.38
C ALA A 8 -2.07 5.99 -12.38
N ALA A 9 -1.06 5.11 -12.51
CA ALA A 9 0.07 5.30 -13.41
C ALA A 9 0.17 4.15 -14.43
N ALA A 10 -0.71 4.16 -15.42
CA ALA A 10 -0.67 3.29 -16.59
C ALA A 10 -0.84 4.10 -17.89
N PHE A 11 -0.31 3.55 -18.99
CA PHE A 11 -0.31 4.03 -20.38
C PHE A 11 0.67 5.13 -20.82
N SER A 12 1.57 4.67 -21.71
CA SER A 12 2.16 5.37 -22.85
C SER A 12 3.19 6.48 -22.58
N MET A 13 4.46 6.07 -22.57
CA MET A 13 5.60 6.98 -22.74
C MET A 13 5.96 7.09 -24.23
N ILE A 14 5.79 8.27 -24.83
CA ILE A 14 6.04 8.47 -26.27
C ILE A 14 7.55 8.45 -26.56
N LEU A 15 7.94 7.59 -27.51
CA LEU A 15 9.30 7.53 -28.04
C LEU A 15 9.55 8.72 -28.98
N ILE A 16 10.49 9.60 -28.63
CA ILE A 16 11.03 10.63 -29.53
C ILE A 16 12.49 10.30 -29.82
N SER A 17 12.83 10.19 -31.11
CA SER A 17 14.16 9.86 -31.61
C SER A 17 15.13 11.03 -31.47
N ALA A 18 16.42 10.71 -31.30
CA ALA A 18 17.46 11.71 -31.14
C ALA A 18 17.83 12.40 -32.47
N LEU A 19 18.14 13.69 -32.39
CA LEU A 19 18.90 14.43 -33.38
C LEU A 19 20.17 14.97 -32.70
N ALA A 20 21.34 14.56 -33.18
CA ALA A 20 22.61 14.95 -32.61
C ALA A 20 23.09 16.27 -33.24
N PHE A 21 23.51 17.21 -32.40
CA PHE A 21 24.33 18.35 -32.79
C PHE A 21 25.52 18.50 -31.84
N SER A 22 26.70 18.71 -32.41
CA SER A 22 27.96 18.83 -31.70
C SER A 22 28.52 20.24 -31.81
N THR A 23 28.89 20.86 -30.68
CA THR A 23 29.87 21.96 -30.68
C THR A 23 30.59 22.08 -29.34
N MET A 24 31.92 21.97 -29.40
CA MET A 24 32.94 22.75 -28.67
C MET A 24 32.75 22.96 -27.15
N ALA A 25 33.66 22.36 -26.36
CA ALA A 25 33.88 22.73 -24.96
C ALA A 25 34.65 24.06 -24.83
N VAL A 26 34.45 24.76 -23.70
CA VAL A 26 35.32 25.84 -23.21
C VAL A 26 35.78 25.45 -21.81
N SER A 27 37.08 25.65 -21.53
CA SER A 27 37.70 25.27 -20.26
C SER A 27 37.58 26.37 -19.20
N ALA A 28 37.34 25.97 -17.95
CA ALA A 28 37.62 26.76 -16.75
C ALA A 28 38.02 25.79 -15.63
N GLU A 29 39.14 26.05 -14.96
CA GLU A 29 39.60 25.22 -13.82
C GLU A 29 38.77 25.52 -12.56
N PRO A 30 38.42 24.52 -11.74
CA PRO A 30 37.79 24.74 -10.45
C PRO A 30 38.82 25.21 -9.41
N GLU A 31 38.59 26.36 -8.80
CA GLU A 31 39.46 26.93 -7.77
C GLU A 31 39.44 26.11 -6.47
N LYS A 32 40.58 26.07 -5.78
CA LYS A 32 40.91 25.05 -4.77
C LYS A 32 40.47 25.45 -3.35
N LEU A 33 39.24 25.13 -2.98
CA LEU A 33 38.73 25.30 -1.61
C LEU A 33 39.03 24.09 -0.72
N THR A 34 39.46 24.36 0.52
CA THR A 34 39.97 23.38 1.49
C THR A 34 38.86 22.79 2.38
N GLU A 35 38.84 21.47 2.54
CA GLU A 35 37.95 20.80 3.50
C GLU A 35 38.30 21.14 4.96
N THR A 36 37.33 21.66 5.71
CA THR A 36 37.28 21.51 7.17
C THR A 36 36.18 20.51 7.50
N GLY A 37 36.57 19.24 7.70
CA GLY A 37 35.64 18.12 7.76
C GLY A 37 34.71 18.15 8.98
N ILE A 38 33.42 18.39 8.75
CA ILE A 38 32.35 17.86 9.58
C ILE A 38 31.77 16.66 8.84
N ALA A 39 32.03 15.45 9.33
CA ALA A 39 31.43 14.24 8.80
C ALA A 39 29.93 14.24 9.13
N LEU A 40 29.10 14.67 8.18
CA LEU A 40 27.66 14.52 8.26
C LEU A 40 27.33 13.04 8.49
N LYS A 41 26.55 12.75 9.54
CA LYS A 41 25.89 11.45 9.69
C LYS A 41 25.08 11.16 8.41
N SER A 42 24.91 9.88 8.08
CA SER A 42 24.11 9.45 6.95
C SER A 42 22.73 10.12 6.99
N VAL A 43 22.39 10.85 5.92
CA VAL A 43 21.16 11.66 5.79
C VAL A 43 19.88 10.81 5.79
N SER A 44 20.02 9.48 5.63
CA SER A 44 18.93 8.53 5.76
C SER A 44 18.82 7.99 7.19
N TYR A 45 17.57 7.89 7.67
CA TYR A 45 17.18 7.12 8.84
C TYR A 45 17.09 5.64 8.44
N ALA A 46 18.25 5.03 8.15
CA ALA A 46 18.36 3.73 7.49
C ALA A 46 17.45 2.65 8.11
N SER A 47 16.31 2.42 7.46
CA SER A 47 15.15 1.64 7.94
C SER A 47 15.53 0.31 8.59
N ASN A 48 15.81 0.32 9.90
CA ASN A 48 16.10 -0.82 10.76
C ASN A 48 16.95 -1.97 10.15
N PHE A 49 17.85 -1.70 9.18
CA PHE A 49 18.49 -2.71 8.31
C PHE A 49 19.37 -3.76 9.01
N THR A 50 19.70 -3.53 10.28
CA THR A 50 20.58 -4.39 11.07
C THR A 50 19.82 -5.43 11.90
N THR A 51 18.52 -5.25 12.16
CA THR A 51 17.73 -6.12 13.06
C THR A 51 16.24 -6.24 12.71
N GLY A 52 15.70 -5.42 11.80
CA GLY A 52 14.27 -5.33 11.48
C GLY A 52 13.82 -5.98 10.17
N TYR A 53 12.57 -5.73 9.81
CA TYR A 53 11.95 -6.15 8.55
C TYR A 53 12.02 -5.02 7.52
N ASN A 54 12.39 -5.34 6.27
CA ASN A 54 12.41 -4.40 5.14
C ASN A 54 11.93 -5.11 3.87
N PHE A 55 11.27 -4.36 2.99
CA PHE A 55 10.81 -4.85 1.69
C PHE A 55 11.99 -5.17 0.76
N TYR A 56 13.11 -4.45 0.89
CA TYR A 56 14.40 -4.75 0.27
C TYR A 56 14.81 -6.22 0.34
N HIS A 57 14.56 -6.92 1.44
CA HIS A 57 14.99 -8.33 1.58
C HIS A 57 14.28 -9.26 0.59
N GLN A 58 13.05 -8.93 0.18
CA GLN A 58 12.21 -9.71 -0.74
C GLN A 58 12.63 -9.54 -2.22
N LEU A 59 13.43 -8.53 -2.54
CA LEU A 59 13.87 -8.21 -3.90
C LEU A 59 14.87 -9.23 -4.50
N ASP A 60 14.86 -9.41 -5.81
CA ASP A 60 15.92 -10.14 -6.52
C ASP A 60 17.23 -9.32 -6.66
N ALA A 61 18.29 -9.93 -7.21
CA ALA A 61 19.60 -9.28 -7.32
C ALA A 61 19.62 -8.04 -8.25
N ASN A 62 18.79 -8.01 -9.29
CA ASN A 62 18.66 -6.86 -10.20
C ASN A 62 17.81 -5.76 -9.57
N GLN A 63 16.71 -6.12 -8.91
CA GLN A 63 15.92 -5.19 -8.11
C GLN A 63 16.76 -4.53 -7.00
N LYS A 64 17.57 -5.31 -6.28
CA LYS A 64 18.52 -4.79 -5.28
C LYS A 64 19.55 -3.83 -5.90
N ALA A 65 20.12 -4.16 -7.06
CA ALA A 65 21.08 -3.28 -7.75
C ALA A 65 20.45 -1.92 -8.16
N ILE A 66 19.17 -1.92 -8.56
CA ILE A 66 18.41 -0.69 -8.82
C ILE A 66 18.18 0.09 -7.52
N TYR A 67 17.62 -0.58 -6.50
CA TYR A 67 17.34 -0.02 -5.19
C TYR A 67 18.58 0.64 -4.54
N ASP A 68 19.71 -0.06 -4.52
CA ASP A 68 20.95 0.41 -3.88
C ASP A 68 21.56 1.63 -4.59
N LYS A 69 21.25 1.83 -5.86
CA LYS A 69 21.58 3.07 -6.59
C LYS A 69 20.59 4.19 -6.28
N LEU A 70 19.28 3.90 -6.36
CA LEU A 70 18.23 4.90 -6.19
C LEU A 70 18.15 5.48 -4.77
N LYS A 71 18.42 4.67 -3.72
CA LYS A 71 18.40 5.14 -2.32
C LYS A 71 19.45 6.22 -1.98
N ASN A 72 20.39 6.48 -2.88
CA ASN A 72 21.43 7.48 -2.74
C ASN A 72 21.17 8.75 -3.60
N LEU A 73 20.04 8.81 -4.30
CA LEU A 73 19.63 9.99 -5.05
C LEU A 73 19.33 11.18 -4.13
N LYS A 74 19.53 12.38 -4.67
CA LYS A 74 19.18 13.66 -4.04
C LYS A 74 18.26 14.44 -4.99
N PRO A 75 17.50 15.45 -4.51
CA PRO A 75 16.71 16.32 -5.39
C PRO A 75 17.56 17.20 -6.34
N THR A 76 18.90 17.10 -6.25
CA THR A 76 19.87 17.72 -7.15
C THR A 76 20.62 16.72 -8.04
N SER A 77 20.29 15.43 -7.97
CA SER A 77 20.81 14.41 -8.88
C SER A 77 20.26 14.60 -10.30
N GLY A 78 21.13 14.47 -11.30
CA GLY A 78 20.73 14.22 -12.68
C GLY A 78 20.55 12.71 -12.94
N ASP A 79 20.40 12.36 -14.23
CA ASP A 79 20.31 10.97 -14.69
C ASP A 79 21.46 10.10 -14.14
N ILE A 80 21.12 8.90 -13.68
CA ILE A 80 22.09 7.89 -13.21
C ILE A 80 22.06 6.63 -14.07
N GLU A 81 23.21 5.99 -14.21
CA GLU A 81 23.34 4.68 -14.86
C GLU A 81 23.50 3.56 -13.81
N ILE A 82 22.65 2.56 -13.93
CA ILE A 82 22.50 1.43 -13.02
C ILE A 82 22.94 0.18 -13.76
N ASN A 83 24.02 -0.46 -13.31
CA ASN A 83 24.40 -1.79 -13.78
C ASN A 83 23.49 -2.84 -13.14
N LEU A 84 22.96 -3.76 -13.95
CA LEU A 84 22.23 -4.93 -13.47
C LEU A 84 23.21 -5.97 -12.91
N ALA A 85 22.85 -6.61 -11.80
CA ALA A 85 23.65 -7.68 -11.19
C ALA A 85 23.83 -8.90 -12.12
N THR A 86 22.84 -9.17 -12.97
CA THR A 86 22.90 -10.18 -14.03
C THR A 86 22.24 -9.64 -15.31
N PRO A 87 22.89 -9.72 -16.49
CA PRO A 87 22.30 -9.31 -17.77
C PRO A 87 20.99 -10.05 -18.09
N ILE A 88 19.97 -9.30 -18.48
CA ILE A 88 18.64 -9.84 -18.79
C ILE A 88 18.59 -10.17 -20.27
N THR A 89 18.18 -11.40 -20.61
CA THR A 89 18.09 -11.85 -22.00
C THR A 89 16.69 -12.38 -22.32
N PHE A 90 16.13 -11.94 -23.43
CA PHE A 90 14.82 -12.37 -23.96
C PHE A 90 14.81 -12.33 -25.49
N TYR A 91 13.71 -12.77 -26.11
CA TYR A 91 13.51 -12.67 -27.56
C TYR A 91 12.47 -11.61 -27.89
N ALA A 92 12.76 -10.77 -28.88
CA ALA A 92 11.83 -9.80 -29.45
C ALA A 92 11.62 -10.04 -30.95
N ALA A 93 10.50 -9.54 -31.49
CA ALA A 93 10.18 -9.61 -32.92
C ALA A 93 11.13 -8.77 -33.79
N THR A 94 11.67 -7.66 -33.25
CA THR A 94 12.65 -6.81 -33.94
C THR A 94 13.84 -6.48 -33.02
N GLY A 95 14.90 -5.87 -33.57
CA GLY A 95 16.02 -5.38 -32.76
C GLY A 95 15.66 -4.26 -31.79
N ASN A 96 14.49 -3.64 -31.96
CA ASN A 96 13.87 -2.68 -31.04
C ASN A 96 12.68 -3.35 -30.32
N PRO A 97 12.78 -3.68 -29.03
CA PRO A 97 11.69 -4.28 -28.26
C PRO A 97 10.48 -3.36 -28.11
N THR A 98 9.29 -3.95 -28.10
CA THR A 98 8.04 -3.31 -27.68
C THR A 98 7.91 -3.24 -26.15
N GLU A 99 7.02 -2.39 -25.64
CA GLU A 99 6.69 -2.27 -24.20
C GLU A 99 6.25 -3.62 -23.59
N GLU A 100 5.51 -4.42 -24.37
CA GLU A 100 5.02 -5.77 -24.05
C GLU A 100 6.14 -6.82 -23.96
N GLU A 101 7.22 -6.67 -24.73
CA GLU A 101 8.43 -7.49 -24.64
C GLU A 101 9.37 -7.00 -23.52
N MET A 102 9.29 -5.72 -23.17
CA MET A 102 10.10 -5.07 -22.13
C MET A 102 9.62 -5.29 -20.70
N ARG A 103 8.43 -5.89 -20.48
CA ARG A 103 7.80 -6.07 -19.15
C ARG A 103 8.72 -6.61 -18.04
N THR A 104 9.68 -7.47 -18.37
CA THR A 104 10.67 -7.97 -17.40
C THR A 104 11.52 -6.83 -16.80
N ILE A 105 11.91 -5.83 -17.59
CA ILE A 105 12.60 -4.64 -17.10
C ILE A 105 11.66 -3.81 -16.23
N ASN A 106 10.40 -3.64 -16.66
CA ASN A 106 9.40 -2.87 -15.93
C ASN A 106 9.14 -3.44 -14.53
N TYR A 107 9.04 -4.78 -14.42
CA TYR A 107 8.89 -5.51 -13.15
C TYR A 107 10.06 -5.30 -12.18
N LEU A 108 11.29 -5.22 -12.71
CA LEU A 108 12.49 -5.00 -11.90
C LEU A 108 12.57 -3.56 -11.39
N VAL A 109 12.25 -2.57 -12.23
CA VAL A 109 12.24 -1.17 -11.80
C VAL A 109 11.07 -0.88 -10.85
N GLN A 110 9.86 -1.39 -11.15
CA GLN A 110 8.69 -1.19 -10.29
C GLN A 110 8.87 -1.87 -8.93
N GLY A 111 9.31 -3.14 -8.88
CA GLY A 111 9.56 -3.82 -7.61
C GLY A 111 10.65 -3.14 -6.76
N ALA A 112 11.71 -2.63 -7.40
CA ALA A 112 12.73 -1.86 -6.69
C ALA A 112 12.19 -0.52 -6.14
N LEU A 113 11.36 0.20 -6.91
CA LEU A 113 10.74 1.46 -6.48
C LEU A 113 9.69 1.24 -5.38
N ASP A 114 8.80 0.25 -5.53
CA ASP A 114 7.75 -0.07 -4.57
C ASP A 114 8.36 -0.37 -3.18
N ALA A 115 9.44 -1.17 -3.13
CA ALA A 115 10.19 -1.39 -1.89
C ALA A 115 10.87 -0.12 -1.40
N LEU A 116 11.59 0.59 -2.27
CA LEU A 116 12.40 1.75 -1.89
C LEU A 116 11.55 2.85 -1.25
N LEU A 117 10.42 3.19 -1.86
CA LEU A 117 9.55 4.28 -1.38
C LEU A 117 8.85 3.94 -0.07
N LYS A 118 8.85 2.66 0.37
CA LYS A 118 8.21 2.23 1.62
C LYS A 118 9.17 1.76 2.70
N ASP A 119 10.41 1.44 2.34
CA ASP A 119 11.54 1.36 3.26
C ASP A 119 12.15 2.76 3.55
N TYR A 120 12.22 3.67 2.57
CA TYR A 120 12.84 5.02 2.67
C TYR A 120 11.86 6.18 2.34
N PRO A 121 10.96 6.60 3.26
CA PRO A 121 10.05 7.72 3.01
C PRO A 121 10.71 9.10 2.88
N GLU A 122 12.00 9.24 3.24
CA GLU A 122 12.77 10.47 3.01
C GLU A 122 13.01 10.79 1.50
N ILE A 123 12.59 9.91 0.60
CA ILE A 123 12.62 10.10 -0.86
C ILE A 123 11.23 10.52 -1.43
N PHE A 124 10.41 11.17 -0.59
CA PHE A 124 9.10 11.77 -0.90
C PHE A 124 9.06 12.65 -2.16
N TRP A 125 10.17 13.28 -2.53
CA TRP A 125 10.25 14.37 -3.50
C TRP A 125 10.13 13.95 -4.97
N MET A 126 10.16 12.65 -5.28
CA MET A 126 10.03 12.14 -6.66
C MET A 126 8.59 12.23 -7.17
N GLU A 127 8.42 12.76 -8.39
CA GLU A 127 7.16 12.68 -9.14
C GLU A 127 7.10 11.39 -9.99
N PHE A 128 5.92 10.80 -10.10
CA PHE A 128 5.65 9.62 -10.92
C PHE A 128 4.42 9.85 -11.81
N GLY A 129 4.23 8.97 -12.80
CA GLY A 129 3.16 9.11 -13.80
C GLY A 129 3.51 10.14 -14.88
N LYS A 130 2.50 10.82 -15.44
CA LYS A 130 2.67 11.67 -16.63
C LYS A 130 3.56 12.90 -16.35
N GLY A 131 4.79 12.83 -16.84
CA GLY A 131 5.83 13.86 -16.71
C GLY A 131 6.85 13.60 -15.59
N GLY A 132 6.63 12.58 -14.75
CA GLY A 132 7.52 12.23 -13.65
C GLY A 132 8.74 11.38 -14.06
N CYS A 133 9.35 10.72 -13.07
CA CYS A 133 10.55 9.91 -13.23
C CYS A 133 10.43 8.88 -14.37
N THR A 134 11.51 8.71 -15.14
CA THR A 134 11.56 7.76 -16.26
C THR A 134 12.77 6.85 -16.18
N TYR A 135 12.70 5.70 -16.84
CA TYR A 135 13.84 4.80 -16.99
C TYR A 135 13.94 4.30 -18.43
N LYS A 136 15.16 4.00 -18.88
CA LYS A 136 15.46 3.53 -20.24
C LYS A 136 16.52 2.42 -20.19
N PRO A 137 16.35 1.31 -20.93
CA PRO A 137 17.38 0.28 -21.02
C PRO A 137 18.65 0.82 -21.70
N LYS A 138 19.81 0.35 -21.24
CA LYS A 138 21.15 0.75 -21.69
C LYS A 138 22.03 -0.48 -21.92
N ASN A 139 23.11 -0.30 -22.69
CA ASN A 139 24.03 -1.36 -23.13
C ASN A 139 23.26 -2.58 -23.70
N ILE A 140 22.36 -2.29 -24.64
CA ILE A 140 21.49 -3.26 -25.29
C ILE A 140 22.27 -3.92 -26.43
N LYS A 141 22.22 -5.25 -26.51
CA LYS A 141 22.68 -6.02 -27.66
C LYS A 141 21.50 -6.77 -28.27
N ALA A 142 21.21 -6.52 -29.53
CA ALA A 142 20.23 -7.27 -30.32
C ALA A 142 20.97 -8.14 -31.34
N ILE A 143 20.80 -9.46 -31.26
CA ILE A 143 21.44 -10.43 -32.15
C ILE A 143 20.32 -11.14 -32.95
N PRO A 144 20.33 -11.11 -34.30
CA PRO A 144 19.36 -11.86 -35.09
C PRO A 144 19.50 -13.37 -34.88
N GLU A 145 18.41 -14.04 -34.51
CA GLU A 145 18.34 -15.49 -34.29
C GLU A 145 17.06 -16.04 -34.95
N GLY A 146 17.18 -16.41 -36.24
CA GLY A 146 16.06 -16.84 -37.07
C GLY A 146 15.11 -15.69 -37.40
N SER A 147 13.82 -15.85 -37.09
CA SER A 147 12.77 -14.85 -37.30
C SER A 147 12.61 -13.83 -36.15
N ARG A 148 13.52 -13.84 -35.17
CA ARG A 148 13.49 -12.99 -33.96
C ARG A 148 14.88 -12.45 -33.65
N TYR A 149 14.95 -11.54 -32.67
CA TYR A 149 16.19 -11.03 -32.13
C TYR A 149 16.34 -11.50 -30.68
N ARG A 150 17.50 -12.07 -30.33
CA ARG A 150 17.89 -12.23 -28.94
C ARG A 150 18.40 -10.89 -28.42
N ILE A 151 17.65 -10.33 -27.48
CA ILE A 151 17.93 -9.05 -26.84
C ILE A 151 18.62 -9.34 -25.51
N THR A 152 19.75 -8.69 -25.25
CA THR A 152 20.42 -8.69 -23.94
C THR A 152 20.58 -7.25 -23.44
N ILE A 153 20.13 -6.98 -22.23
CA ILE A 153 20.23 -5.66 -21.56
C ILE A 153 21.14 -5.81 -20.33
N LYS A 154 22.04 -4.86 -20.11
CA LYS A 154 22.98 -4.87 -18.97
C LYS A 154 22.80 -3.72 -17.99
N GLU A 155 22.23 -2.61 -18.44
CA GLU A 155 22.14 -1.38 -17.68
C GLU A 155 20.76 -0.74 -17.82
N ILE A 156 20.43 0.15 -16.87
CA ILE A 156 19.25 1.02 -16.92
C ILE A 156 19.72 2.45 -16.63
N SER A 157 19.33 3.39 -17.50
CA SER A 157 19.37 4.82 -17.19
C SER A 157 18.12 5.15 -16.38
N PHE A 158 18.26 5.77 -15.22
CA PHE A 158 17.13 6.33 -14.45
C PHE A 158 17.23 7.85 -14.42
N ASN A 159 16.14 8.52 -14.76
CA ASN A 159 15.97 9.96 -14.78
C ASN A 159 14.96 10.34 -13.69
N SER A 160 15.44 10.97 -12.62
CA SER A 160 14.60 11.44 -11.51
C SER A 160 14.00 12.82 -11.83
N VAL A 161 12.69 12.96 -11.60
CA VAL A 161 11.94 14.23 -11.71
C VAL A 161 11.40 14.59 -10.32
N LEU A 162 11.54 15.87 -9.95
CA LEU A 162 10.97 16.41 -8.72
C LEU A 162 9.51 16.77 -8.93
N LEU A 163 8.68 16.58 -7.90
CA LEU A 163 7.34 17.15 -7.84
C LEU A 163 7.41 18.68 -7.99
N ASP A 164 6.51 19.25 -8.81
CA ASP A 164 6.48 20.68 -9.17
C ASP A 164 6.60 21.60 -7.93
N SER A 165 5.93 21.27 -6.82
CA SER A 165 5.95 22.04 -5.57
C SER A 165 7.30 22.10 -4.86
N TYR A 166 8.22 21.18 -5.16
CA TYR A 166 9.55 21.08 -4.54
C TYR A 166 10.68 21.68 -5.40
N ILE A 167 10.40 22.14 -6.62
CA ILE A 167 11.43 22.63 -7.55
C ILE A 167 12.15 23.88 -6.99
N SER A 168 11.42 24.78 -6.32
CA SER A 168 11.96 26.02 -5.73
C SER A 168 12.86 25.76 -4.51
N SER A 169 12.56 24.72 -3.73
CA SER A 169 13.24 24.37 -2.47
C SER A 169 14.14 23.13 -2.57
N LYS A 170 14.42 22.64 -3.79
CA LYS A 170 15.19 21.40 -4.06
C LYS A 170 16.52 21.24 -3.32
N ASN A 171 17.16 22.35 -2.93
CA ASN A 171 18.43 22.35 -2.21
C ASN A 171 18.26 22.15 -0.69
N THR A 172 17.06 22.36 -0.15
CA THR A 172 16.78 22.44 1.29
C THR A 172 15.69 21.48 1.79
N ILE A 173 14.76 21.02 0.95
CA ILE A 173 13.62 20.16 1.35
C ILE A 173 14.00 18.95 2.22
N VAL A 174 15.08 18.24 1.88
CA VAL A 174 15.53 17.06 2.64
C VAL A 174 16.08 17.48 4.01
N SER A 175 16.85 18.56 4.09
CA SER A 175 17.34 19.10 5.36
C SER A 175 16.23 19.74 6.21
N GLU A 176 15.17 20.29 5.60
CA GLU A 176 14.01 20.83 6.30
C GLU A 176 13.18 19.70 6.94
N LEU A 177 12.90 18.63 6.18
CA LEU A 177 12.29 17.41 6.72
C LEU A 177 13.17 16.79 7.82
N GLN A 178 14.48 16.61 7.58
CA GLN A 178 15.41 16.10 8.58
C GLN A 178 15.39 16.96 9.85
N THR A 179 15.37 18.29 9.73
CA THR A 179 15.30 19.22 10.87
C THR A 179 14.00 19.06 11.66
N LYS A 180 12.85 18.84 11.00
CA LYS A 180 11.59 18.53 11.69
C LYS A 180 11.65 17.17 12.39
N ILE A 181 12.24 16.15 11.78
CA ILE A 181 12.42 14.81 12.37
C ILE A 181 13.34 14.88 13.60
N GLU A 182 14.48 15.58 13.53
CA GLU A 182 15.41 15.71 14.66
C GLU A 182 14.80 16.49 15.84
N ASN A 183 14.04 17.55 15.57
CA ASN A 183 13.44 18.40 16.61
C ASN A 183 12.08 17.88 17.14
N PHE A 184 11.51 16.80 16.58
CA PHE A 184 10.25 16.26 17.08
C PHE A 184 10.42 15.65 18.48
N LYS A 185 9.89 16.31 19.50
CA LYS A 185 9.97 15.84 20.90
C LYS A 185 9.26 14.48 21.07
N VAL A 186 10.04 13.46 21.41
CA VAL A 186 9.56 12.16 21.90
C VAL A 186 9.93 12.04 23.38
N VAL A 187 9.01 11.55 24.20
CA VAL A 187 9.22 11.26 25.63
C VAL A 187 8.82 9.83 25.95
N GLY A 188 9.35 9.28 27.05
CA GLY A 188 9.04 7.93 27.51
C GLY A 188 10.27 7.06 27.76
N SER A 189 10.18 6.16 28.74
CA SER A 189 11.25 5.22 29.06
C SER A 189 11.13 3.90 28.31
N SER A 190 9.91 3.40 28.09
CA SER A 190 9.64 2.18 27.30
C SER A 190 9.37 2.47 25.82
N ARG A 191 9.42 1.45 24.96
CA ARG A 191 9.02 1.56 23.54
C ARG A 191 7.57 2.00 23.41
N TYR A 192 6.69 1.49 24.28
CA TYR A 192 5.27 1.86 24.34
C TYR A 192 5.07 3.36 24.57
N ASP A 193 5.75 3.93 25.57
CA ASP A 193 5.64 5.36 25.90
C ASP A 193 6.09 6.24 24.74
N ARG A 194 7.20 5.86 24.08
CA ARG A 194 7.75 6.59 22.93
C ARG A 194 6.84 6.51 21.72
N LEU A 195 6.32 5.32 21.38
CA LEU A 195 5.35 5.13 20.29
C LEU A 195 4.09 5.96 20.53
N ARG A 196 3.62 6.04 21.79
CA ARG A 196 2.50 6.90 22.17
C ARG A 196 2.87 8.39 22.02
N SER A 197 4.06 8.80 22.45
CA SER A 197 4.53 10.18 22.28
C SER A 197 4.75 10.57 20.82
N ILE A 198 5.01 9.63 19.91
CA ILE A 198 5.02 9.84 18.45
C ILE A 198 3.58 9.97 17.95
N HIS A 199 2.72 8.98 18.25
CA HIS A 199 1.31 8.94 17.87
C HIS A 199 0.55 10.21 18.25
N ASP A 200 0.48 10.49 19.56
CA ASP A 200 -0.24 11.64 20.12
C ASP A 200 0.35 12.95 19.58
N GLY A 201 1.68 13.02 19.50
CA GLY A 201 2.40 14.17 18.97
C GLY A 201 2.24 14.39 17.47
N LEU A 202 1.76 13.44 16.67
CA LEU A 202 1.46 13.62 15.26
C LEU A 202 0.02 14.10 15.08
N ALA A 203 -0.93 13.46 15.75
CA ALA A 203 -2.34 13.86 15.76
C ALA A 203 -2.55 15.28 16.35
N ASP A 204 -1.74 15.70 17.33
CA ASP A 204 -1.76 17.08 17.85
C ASP A 204 -1.17 18.14 16.88
N LYS A 205 -0.52 17.74 15.76
CA LYS A 205 0.23 18.65 14.86
C LYS A 205 -0.23 18.65 13.41
N ILE A 206 -0.90 17.60 12.95
CA ILE A 206 -1.29 17.42 11.55
C ILE A 206 -2.79 17.66 11.42
N ARG A 207 -3.18 18.44 10.41
CA ARG A 207 -4.56 18.52 9.92
C ARG A 207 -4.77 17.52 8.80
N TYR A 208 -5.96 16.91 8.73
CA TYR A 208 -6.29 16.03 7.62
C TYR A 208 -6.64 16.83 6.35
N ASP A 209 -6.05 16.49 5.19
CA ASP A 209 -6.39 17.12 3.91
C ASP A 209 -7.67 16.51 3.30
N THR A 210 -8.81 16.83 3.89
CA THR A 210 -10.15 16.40 3.43
C THR A 210 -10.52 16.92 2.04
N GLU A 211 -9.87 17.97 1.55
CA GLU A 211 -10.07 18.55 0.22
C GLU A 211 -9.12 17.97 -0.83
N PHE A 212 -8.10 17.21 -0.39
CA PHE A 212 -6.97 16.74 -1.20
C PHE A 212 -6.28 17.89 -1.97
N ALA A 213 -6.22 19.07 -1.34
CA ALA A 213 -5.80 20.32 -1.96
C ALA A 213 -4.27 20.43 -2.14
N SER A 214 -3.49 19.74 -1.31
CA SER A 214 -2.02 19.74 -1.37
C SER A 214 -1.50 18.50 -2.10
N ASP A 215 -0.61 18.71 -3.08
CA ASP A 215 0.14 17.63 -3.73
C ASP A 215 1.10 16.92 -2.76
N ARG A 216 1.57 17.65 -1.74
CA ARG A 216 2.45 17.17 -0.66
C ARG A 216 1.74 16.45 0.48
N ALA A 217 0.40 16.45 0.54
CA ALA A 217 -0.33 15.77 1.62
C ALA A 217 -0.10 14.24 1.65
N ASN A 218 0.41 13.68 0.56
CA ASN A 218 0.68 12.25 0.37
C ASN A 218 2.16 11.92 0.69
N ASP A 219 2.80 12.64 1.61
CA ASP A 219 4.17 12.36 2.06
C ASP A 219 4.51 12.91 3.47
N ALA A 220 5.64 12.45 4.01
CA ALA A 220 6.14 12.87 5.32
C ALA A 220 6.50 14.37 5.45
N TYR A 221 6.75 15.08 4.35
CA TYR A 221 7.02 16.53 4.37
C TYR A 221 5.71 17.30 4.58
N GLY A 222 4.61 16.92 3.89
CA GLY A 222 3.28 17.46 4.17
C GLY A 222 2.89 17.31 5.64
N ALA A 223 3.14 16.13 6.22
CA ALA A 223 2.90 15.86 7.63
C ALA A 223 3.82 16.66 8.59
N LEU A 224 5.14 16.56 8.46
CA LEU A 224 6.08 17.08 9.47
C LEU A 224 6.50 18.53 9.23
N VAL A 225 6.51 19.01 7.98
CA VAL A 225 6.90 20.38 7.62
C VAL A 225 5.68 21.29 7.57
N ASP A 226 4.68 20.95 6.76
CA ASP A 226 3.50 21.79 6.50
C ASP A 226 2.37 21.62 7.53
N GLY A 227 2.27 20.46 8.20
CA GLY A 227 1.18 20.14 9.13
C GLY A 227 -0.15 19.80 8.44
N LEU A 228 -0.11 19.31 7.20
CA LEU A 228 -1.28 18.98 6.39
C LEU A 228 -1.02 17.69 5.59
N ALA A 229 -1.73 16.61 5.89
CA ALA A 229 -1.51 15.31 5.26
C ALA A 229 -2.78 14.45 5.13
N VAL A 230 -2.69 13.40 4.32
CA VAL A 230 -3.59 12.24 4.34
C VAL A 230 -2.87 11.03 4.95
N CYS A 231 -3.54 9.87 5.02
CA CYS A 231 -3.04 8.66 5.68
C CYS A 231 -1.61 8.22 5.29
N GLU A 232 -1.22 8.39 4.02
CA GLU A 232 0.15 8.13 3.56
C GLU A 232 1.18 9.02 4.30
N GLY A 233 0.95 10.34 4.36
CA GLY A 233 1.87 11.27 5.03
C GLY A 233 1.93 11.09 6.56
N TYR A 234 0.81 10.80 7.22
CA TYR A 234 0.81 10.41 8.65
C TYR A 234 1.66 9.14 8.87
N SER A 235 1.47 8.11 8.02
CA SER A 235 2.15 6.81 8.15
C SER A 235 3.65 6.92 7.91
N GLU A 236 4.05 7.69 6.89
CA GLU A 236 5.46 7.96 6.57
C GLU A 236 6.15 8.78 7.67
N ALA A 237 5.48 9.80 8.22
CA ALA A 237 5.98 10.56 9.36
C ALA A 237 6.15 9.69 10.62
N PHE A 238 5.18 8.82 10.91
CA PHE A 238 5.27 7.87 12.03
C PHE A 238 6.42 6.88 11.84
N LYS A 239 6.61 6.36 10.61
CA LYS A 239 7.73 5.48 10.28
C LYS A 239 9.08 6.17 10.51
N LEU A 240 9.30 7.35 9.93
CA LEU A 240 10.57 8.07 10.07
C LEU A 240 10.90 8.41 11.53
N LEU A 241 9.90 8.74 12.35
CA LEU A 241 10.09 8.95 13.78
C LEU A 241 10.39 7.65 14.56
N CYS A 242 9.82 6.52 14.14
CA CYS A 242 10.18 5.21 14.70
C CYS A 242 11.60 4.76 14.31
N ASP A 243 12.00 4.93 13.05
CA ASP A 243 13.35 4.63 12.57
C ASP A 243 14.39 5.49 13.29
N ARG A 244 14.10 6.78 13.52
CA ARG A 244 14.92 7.68 14.36
C ARG A 244 15.11 7.18 15.80
N GLU A 245 14.06 6.60 16.39
CA GLU A 245 14.10 6.00 17.74
C GLU A 245 14.68 4.58 17.78
N GLY A 246 15.05 3.98 16.64
CA GLY A 246 15.51 2.59 16.57
C GLY A 246 14.41 1.57 16.85
N ILE A 247 13.17 1.89 16.51
CA ILE A 247 11.99 1.02 16.68
C ILE A 247 11.65 0.43 15.30
N PRO A 248 11.63 -0.91 15.13
CA PRO A 248 11.28 -1.53 13.86
C PRO A 248 9.85 -1.17 13.45
N CYS A 249 9.72 -0.40 12.38
CA CYS A 249 8.45 0.10 11.85
C CYS A 249 8.41 -0.02 10.32
N ILE A 250 7.30 -0.55 9.80
CA ILE A 250 7.01 -0.64 8.37
C ILE A 250 5.69 0.06 8.06
N LEU A 251 5.55 0.52 6.83
CA LEU A 251 4.28 0.96 6.26
C LEU A 251 3.46 -0.27 5.88
N VAL A 252 2.14 -0.17 6.01
CA VAL A 252 1.18 -1.17 5.57
C VAL A 252 0.19 -0.49 4.64
N VAL A 253 0.18 -0.94 3.38
CA VAL A 253 -0.71 -0.45 2.33
C VAL A 253 -1.95 -1.34 2.29
N GLY A 254 -3.13 -0.77 2.02
CA GLY A 254 -4.36 -1.55 1.91
C GLY A 254 -5.59 -0.71 1.58
N GLN A 255 -6.73 -1.16 2.09
CA GLN A 255 -7.99 -0.41 2.06
C GLN A 255 -8.57 -0.29 3.47
N GLY A 256 -9.04 0.91 3.82
CA GLY A 256 -9.82 1.18 5.01
C GLY A 256 -11.31 0.99 4.73
N VAL A 257 -12.03 0.30 5.62
CA VAL A 257 -13.48 0.09 5.56
C VAL A 257 -14.12 0.69 6.81
N ASP A 258 -14.89 1.76 6.63
CA ASP A 258 -15.63 2.41 7.70
C ASP A 258 -16.68 1.44 8.28
N GLY A 259 -16.48 1.04 9.54
CA GLY A 259 -17.35 0.10 10.25
C GLY A 259 -18.75 0.61 10.60
N LYS A 260 -19.11 1.84 10.20
CA LYS A 260 -20.46 2.43 10.35
C LYS A 260 -21.16 2.63 9.00
N THR A 261 -20.42 3.04 7.96
CA THR A 261 -21.01 3.33 6.63
C THR A 261 -20.76 2.24 5.59
N GLY A 262 -19.79 1.34 5.80
CA GLY A 262 -19.35 0.36 4.81
C GLY A 262 -18.54 0.96 3.66
N LYS A 263 -18.27 2.27 3.66
CA LYS A 263 -17.42 2.92 2.65
C LYS A 263 -16.02 2.31 2.70
N THR A 264 -15.51 1.91 1.54
CA THR A 264 -14.13 1.43 1.37
C THR A 264 -13.31 2.47 0.61
N GLU A 265 -12.07 2.71 1.03
CA GLU A 265 -11.12 3.59 0.34
C GLU A 265 -9.67 3.12 0.50
N SER A 266 -8.78 3.49 -0.43
CA SER A 266 -7.35 3.20 -0.33
C SER A 266 -6.76 3.85 0.92
N HIS A 267 -5.98 3.09 1.69
CA HIS A 267 -5.52 3.51 3.01
C HIS A 267 -4.10 3.04 3.31
N MET A 268 -3.42 3.74 4.22
CA MET A 268 -2.09 3.40 4.70
C MET A 268 -2.02 3.60 6.21
N TRP A 269 -1.33 2.69 6.88
CA TRP A 269 -1.07 2.72 8.32
C TRP A 269 0.30 2.08 8.61
N ASN A 270 0.63 1.84 9.87
CA ASN A 270 1.91 1.26 10.29
C ASN A 270 1.77 -0.11 10.95
N ALA A 271 2.83 -0.90 10.88
CA ALA A 271 3.07 -2.01 11.80
C ALA A 271 4.43 -1.84 12.49
N VAL A 272 4.49 -2.11 13.79
CA VAL A 272 5.69 -1.98 14.62
C VAL A 272 5.99 -3.26 15.38
N GLN A 273 7.27 -3.60 15.52
CA GLN A 273 7.69 -4.72 16.36
C GLN A 273 7.86 -4.27 17.81
N MET A 274 7.30 -5.00 18.77
CA MET A 274 7.47 -4.73 20.21
C MET A 274 8.55 -5.63 20.83
N GLU A 275 8.88 -5.39 22.10
CA GLU A 275 9.96 -6.08 22.82
C GLU A 275 9.75 -7.59 22.99
N ASP A 276 8.52 -8.09 22.77
CA ASP A 276 8.19 -9.52 22.75
C ASP A 276 8.42 -10.19 21.37
N GLY A 277 8.89 -9.42 20.38
CA GLY A 277 9.19 -9.86 19.01
C GLY A 277 7.99 -9.92 18.06
N LYS A 278 6.76 -9.68 18.52
CA LYS A 278 5.57 -9.65 17.65
C LYS A 278 5.37 -8.29 17.00
N TRP A 279 4.65 -8.30 15.87
CA TRP A 279 4.26 -7.09 15.14
C TRP A 279 2.84 -6.67 15.52
N TYR A 280 2.66 -5.40 15.83
CA TYR A 280 1.41 -4.77 16.25
C TYR A 280 1.07 -3.62 15.31
N LEU A 281 -0.22 -3.36 15.14
CA LEU A 281 -0.73 -2.42 14.15
C LEU A 281 -0.98 -1.06 14.81
N VAL A 282 -0.69 0.03 14.08
CA VAL A 282 -0.88 1.41 14.51
C VAL A 282 -1.45 2.20 13.34
N ASP A 283 -2.59 2.86 13.53
CA ASP A 283 -3.12 3.87 12.61
C ASP A 283 -3.37 5.19 13.35
N VAL A 284 -2.44 6.13 13.16
CA VAL A 284 -2.51 7.48 13.74
C VAL A 284 -3.64 8.30 13.09
N THR A 285 -3.94 8.08 11.81
CA THR A 285 -4.94 8.85 11.06
C THR A 285 -6.36 8.52 11.50
N TRP A 286 -6.66 7.26 11.78
CA TRP A 286 -7.97 6.91 12.33
C TRP A 286 -8.08 7.32 13.80
N ASP A 287 -7.04 7.10 14.62
CA ASP A 287 -7.08 7.48 16.04
C ASP A 287 -7.00 9.01 16.28
N ASP A 288 -6.57 9.81 15.30
CA ASP A 288 -6.75 11.27 15.27
C ASP A 288 -8.22 11.64 15.05
N GLN A 289 -8.90 12.06 16.11
CA GLN A 289 -10.27 12.59 16.07
C GLN A 289 -10.32 14.02 16.65
N THR A 290 -9.25 14.80 16.43
CA THR A 290 -9.06 16.16 16.95
C THR A 290 -9.91 17.21 16.22
N GLU A 291 -10.06 17.09 14.89
CA GLU A 291 -10.86 18.01 14.08
C GLU A 291 -12.38 17.70 14.11
N LYS A 292 -12.74 16.50 14.55
CA LYS A 292 -14.13 16.05 14.68
C LYS A 292 -14.75 16.59 15.98
N GLU A 293 -16.07 16.50 16.13
CA GLU A 293 -16.81 16.97 17.33
C GLU A 293 -16.24 16.44 18.66
N SER A 294 -15.60 15.25 18.63
CA SER A 294 -14.93 14.60 19.74
C SER A 294 -13.70 15.35 20.29
N LYS A 295 -13.04 16.18 19.47
CA LYS A 295 -11.86 17.01 19.80
C LYS A 295 -10.81 16.32 20.67
N LYS A 296 -10.43 15.10 20.29
CA LYS A 296 -9.48 14.28 21.06
C LYS A 296 -8.79 13.23 20.18
N ILE A 297 -7.63 12.82 20.61
CA ILE A 297 -7.01 11.56 20.21
C ILE A 297 -7.77 10.39 20.87
N VAL A 298 -7.91 9.27 20.16
CA VAL A 298 -8.39 7.99 20.70
C VAL A 298 -7.30 6.90 20.53
N TYR A 299 -7.59 5.67 20.95
CA TYR A 299 -6.64 4.55 20.97
C TYR A 299 -7.32 3.24 20.55
N SER A 300 -8.15 3.28 19.49
CA SER A 300 -8.83 2.09 18.95
C SER A 300 -7.99 1.37 17.90
N CYS A 301 -6.97 2.03 17.35
CA CYS A 301 -6.02 1.51 16.37
C CYS A 301 -4.57 1.48 16.90
N PHE A 302 -4.27 2.03 18.08
CA PHE A 302 -2.93 2.07 18.65
C PHE A 302 -2.46 0.74 19.28
N LEU A 303 -1.43 0.12 18.70
CA LEU A 303 -0.76 -1.13 19.14
C LEU A 303 -1.70 -2.33 19.27
N VAL A 304 -2.62 -2.42 18.31
CA VAL A 304 -3.66 -3.45 18.24
C VAL A 304 -3.20 -4.70 17.49
N GLY A 305 -3.95 -5.78 17.68
CA GLY A 305 -3.82 -7.01 16.90
C GLY A 305 -4.94 -7.14 15.87
N THR A 306 -4.82 -8.10 14.95
CA THR A 306 -5.80 -8.31 13.87
C THR A 306 -7.23 -8.48 14.37
N ASN A 307 -7.40 -9.12 15.53
CA ASN A 307 -8.71 -9.44 16.11
C ASN A 307 -9.15 -8.43 17.17
N SER A 308 -8.42 -7.32 17.37
CA SER A 308 -8.87 -6.23 18.24
C SER A 308 -10.18 -5.63 17.69
N PRO A 309 -11.19 -5.34 18.54
CA PRO A 309 -12.38 -4.62 18.12
C PRO A 309 -12.05 -3.19 17.66
N GLY A 310 -12.68 -2.70 16.61
CA GLY A 310 -12.47 -1.36 16.05
C GLY A 310 -12.94 -0.17 16.92
N GLY A 311 -13.30 -0.42 18.19
CA GLY A 311 -13.58 0.61 19.19
C GLY A 311 -14.61 1.65 18.74
N VAL A 312 -14.16 2.90 18.55
CA VAL A 312 -15.06 3.99 18.13
C VAL A 312 -15.43 3.96 16.65
N PHE A 313 -14.82 3.09 15.83
CA PHE A 313 -15.04 2.99 14.39
C PHE A 313 -16.11 1.94 13.99
N GLY A 314 -16.55 1.08 14.91
CA GLY A 314 -17.64 0.14 14.67
C GLY A 314 -17.38 -1.25 15.27
N SER A 315 -18.16 -2.23 14.81
CA SER A 315 -18.10 -3.63 15.28
C SER A 315 -17.06 -4.49 14.56
N LEU A 316 -16.50 -4.01 13.45
CA LEU A 316 -15.43 -4.70 12.70
C LEU A 316 -14.18 -4.86 13.58
N THR A 317 -13.51 -6.01 13.50
CA THR A 317 -12.14 -6.12 14.02
C THR A 317 -11.15 -5.37 13.13
N PHE A 318 -9.95 -5.08 13.63
CA PHE A 318 -8.94 -4.34 12.86
C PHE A 318 -8.68 -4.97 11.48
N SER A 319 -8.54 -6.29 11.36
CA SER A 319 -8.34 -6.96 10.07
C SER A 319 -9.58 -7.02 9.15
N GLN A 320 -10.77 -6.64 9.66
CA GLN A 320 -11.98 -6.48 8.85
C GLN A 320 -12.16 -5.03 8.37
N SER A 321 -11.63 -4.05 9.11
CA SER A 321 -11.62 -2.64 8.71
C SER A 321 -10.34 -2.20 7.98
N HIS A 322 -9.24 -2.94 8.09
CA HIS A 322 -7.94 -2.63 7.47
C HIS A 322 -7.50 -3.80 6.59
N LEU A 323 -7.91 -3.78 5.33
CA LEU A 323 -7.69 -4.84 4.36
C LEU A 323 -6.30 -4.70 3.72
N VAL A 324 -5.33 -5.44 4.27
CA VAL A 324 -3.90 -5.44 3.86
C VAL A 324 -3.72 -5.81 2.39
N SER A 325 -2.89 -5.04 1.66
CA SER A 325 -2.42 -5.33 0.30
C SER A 325 -0.90 -5.44 0.25
N GLY A 326 -0.39 -6.52 -0.33
CA GLY A 326 1.03 -6.67 -0.67
C GLY A 326 1.42 -5.95 -1.97
N ARG A 327 0.45 -5.61 -2.83
CA ARG A 327 0.65 -4.76 -4.00
C ARG A 327 0.53 -3.30 -3.58
N PHE A 328 1.61 -2.54 -3.71
CA PHE A 328 1.64 -1.14 -3.27
C PHE A 328 1.16 -0.17 -4.36
N THR A 329 1.27 -0.54 -5.63
CA THR A 329 0.80 0.27 -6.76
C THR A 329 -0.15 -0.52 -7.66
N THR A 330 -1.01 0.19 -8.39
CA THR A 330 -1.94 -0.37 -9.38
C THR A 330 -1.25 -0.80 -10.68
N ALA A 331 0.05 -0.53 -10.83
CA ALA A 331 0.82 -0.84 -12.03
C ALA A 331 0.85 -2.36 -12.28
N ASP A 332 0.70 -2.77 -13.55
CA ASP A 332 0.70 -4.18 -14.00
C ASP A 332 1.98 -4.95 -13.63
N HIS A 333 3.03 -4.22 -13.23
CA HIS A 333 4.37 -4.73 -12.93
C HIS A 333 4.76 -4.60 -11.46
N SER A 334 3.87 -4.09 -10.59
CA SER A 334 4.07 -4.08 -9.14
C SER A 334 4.18 -5.50 -8.60
N ILE A 335 5.01 -5.68 -7.58
CA ILE A 335 5.24 -6.99 -6.94
C ILE A 335 4.41 -7.13 -5.66
N ASP A 336 4.01 -8.35 -5.34
CA ASP A 336 3.12 -8.63 -4.20
C ASP A 336 3.94 -8.95 -2.94
N PHE A 337 4.39 -7.90 -2.25
CA PHE A 337 5.17 -7.99 -1.02
C PHE A 337 4.42 -8.73 0.08
N LYS A 338 5.18 -9.46 0.89
CA LYS A 338 4.69 -10.02 2.14
C LYS A 338 4.95 -9.06 3.29
N TYR A 339 4.20 -9.27 4.35
CA TYR A 339 4.34 -8.60 5.64
C TYR A 339 4.78 -9.65 6.68
N PRO A 340 5.38 -9.22 7.82
CA PRO A 340 5.56 -10.11 8.96
C PRO A 340 4.19 -10.55 9.53
N GLN A 341 4.16 -11.64 10.28
CA GLN A 341 2.93 -12.08 10.94
C GLN A 341 2.55 -11.09 12.05
N PHE A 342 1.43 -10.40 11.88
CA PHE A 342 0.84 -9.53 12.89
C PHE A 342 0.27 -10.34 14.07
N SER A 343 0.30 -9.76 15.28
CA SER A 343 -0.31 -10.32 16.48
C SER A 343 -1.84 -10.41 16.33
N PRO A 344 -2.49 -11.49 16.78
CA PRO A 344 -3.95 -11.56 16.78
C PRO A 344 -4.59 -10.69 17.88
N ILE A 345 -3.83 -10.36 18.94
CA ILE A 345 -4.28 -9.59 20.11
C ILE A 345 -3.47 -8.29 20.25
N ALA A 346 -4.02 -7.29 20.93
CA ALA A 346 -3.32 -6.03 21.23
C ALA A 346 -2.10 -6.22 22.16
N TYR A 347 -1.19 -5.25 22.17
CA TYR A 347 -0.06 -5.22 23.09
C TYR A 347 -0.50 -4.85 24.51
N VAL A 348 0.10 -5.47 25.52
CA VAL A 348 -0.19 -5.18 26.94
C VAL A 348 1.11 -4.76 27.64
N PRO A 349 1.30 -3.46 27.94
CA PRO A 349 2.49 -2.97 28.62
C PRO A 349 2.73 -3.66 29.96
N GLY A 350 3.98 -4.05 30.22
CA GLY A 350 4.36 -4.76 31.44
C GLY A 350 3.89 -6.23 31.51
N GLY A 351 3.22 -6.76 30.49
CA GLY A 351 2.88 -8.17 30.40
C GLY A 351 4.14 -9.04 30.32
N SER A 352 4.38 -9.88 31.34
CA SER A 352 5.46 -10.86 31.31
C SER A 352 5.27 -11.80 30.11
N SER A 353 6.33 -12.03 29.34
CA SER A 353 6.30 -12.87 28.16
C SER A 353 6.13 -14.35 28.54
N THR A 354 4.87 -14.79 28.58
CA THR A 354 4.52 -16.22 28.58
C THR A 354 5.06 -16.85 27.30
N LYS A 355 6.22 -17.49 27.42
CA LYS A 355 6.80 -18.31 26.35
C LYS A 355 5.76 -19.31 25.91
N SER A 356 5.31 -19.21 24.66
CA SER A 356 4.39 -20.19 24.07
C SER A 356 5.16 -21.49 23.85
N GLU A 357 5.10 -22.40 24.83
CA GLU A 357 5.70 -23.72 24.69
C GLU A 357 5.03 -24.46 23.52
N ASN A 358 5.86 -24.97 22.61
CA ASN A 358 5.40 -25.66 21.41
C ASN A 358 4.98 -27.10 21.76
N SER A 359 3.82 -27.23 22.42
CA SER A 359 3.29 -28.49 22.95
C SER A 359 2.28 -29.12 21.99
N THR A 360 2.78 -29.79 20.94
CA THR A 360 1.97 -30.72 20.13
C THR A 360 1.41 -31.83 21.01
N LYS A 361 0.11 -31.79 21.35
CA LYS A 361 -0.53 -32.83 22.17
C LYS A 361 -1.76 -33.39 21.48
N ALA A 362 -1.76 -34.72 21.31
CA ALA A 362 -2.72 -35.43 20.47
C ALA A 362 -4.16 -35.33 20.99
N THR A 363 -5.09 -35.36 20.05
CA THR A 363 -6.54 -35.44 20.30
C THR A 363 -6.89 -36.78 20.97
N THR A 364 -7.17 -36.75 22.28
CA THR A 364 -7.79 -37.89 22.98
C THR A 364 -9.18 -37.48 23.46
N SER A 365 -10.21 -38.19 22.99
CA SER A 365 -11.61 -37.88 23.28
C SER A 365 -11.97 -38.13 24.74
N LEU A 366 -12.75 -37.22 25.35
CA LEU A 366 -13.37 -37.41 26.67
C LEU A 366 -14.89 -37.37 26.54
N LYS A 367 -15.54 -38.44 26.99
CA LYS A 367 -17.01 -38.54 27.10
C LYS A 367 -17.54 -37.60 28.22
N PRO A 368 -18.85 -37.24 28.19
CA PRO A 368 -19.41 -36.25 29.10
C PRO A 368 -19.49 -36.75 30.56
N LYS A 369 -19.44 -35.79 31.48
CA LYS A 369 -19.47 -36.00 32.94
C LYS A 369 -20.87 -35.73 33.48
N THR A 370 -21.63 -36.77 33.81
CA THR A 370 -22.97 -36.64 34.41
C THR A 370 -22.89 -36.61 35.94
N SER A 371 -23.74 -35.81 36.58
CA SER A 371 -23.85 -35.72 38.05
C SER A 371 -24.46 -36.98 38.67
N THR A 372 -24.06 -37.29 39.91
CA THR A 372 -24.71 -38.32 40.74
C THR A 372 -25.54 -37.63 41.83
N THR A 373 -26.87 -37.73 41.73
CA THR A 373 -27.80 -37.33 42.79
C THR A 373 -28.56 -38.56 43.29
N THR A 374 -28.50 -38.83 44.58
CA THR A 374 -29.09 -40.04 45.19
C THR A 374 -30.63 -40.03 45.15
N LYS A 375 -31.23 -41.08 44.61
CA LYS A 375 -32.60 -41.53 44.95
C LYS A 375 -32.79 -43.03 44.65
N THR A 376 -33.82 -43.62 45.25
CA THR A 376 -33.99 -45.06 45.51
C THR A 376 -34.74 -45.84 44.41
N THR A 377 -34.42 -47.14 44.29
CA THR A 377 -35.30 -48.28 43.88
C THR A 377 -36.22 -48.11 42.65
N HIS A 378 -36.17 -48.93 41.59
CA HIS A 378 -36.31 -50.40 41.61
C HIS A 378 -35.89 -51.10 40.29
N SER A 379 -35.42 -52.34 40.43
CA SER A 379 -35.67 -53.57 39.63
C SER A 379 -35.45 -53.69 38.10
N SER A 380 -34.86 -54.84 37.74
CA SER A 380 -35.10 -55.70 36.56
C SER A 380 -34.50 -55.37 35.16
N THR A 381 -33.55 -56.22 34.72
CA THR A 381 -33.46 -56.99 33.44
C THR A 381 -33.60 -56.28 32.07
N LYS A 382 -32.95 -56.74 30.97
CA LYS A 382 -32.24 -58.00 30.67
C LYS A 382 -31.12 -57.80 29.63
N ALA A 383 -30.23 -58.78 29.49
CA ALA A 383 -29.04 -58.75 28.61
C ALA A 383 -29.24 -59.44 27.23
N SER A 384 -28.38 -59.11 26.25
CA SER A 384 -27.72 -59.98 25.23
C SER A 384 -26.95 -59.06 24.24
N VAL A 385 -25.65 -59.15 23.89
CA VAL A 385 -24.63 -60.23 23.68
C VAL A 385 -24.58 -60.74 22.22
N ILE A 386 -23.39 -61.19 21.74
CA ILE A 386 -22.95 -61.62 20.38
C ILE A 386 -22.36 -60.43 19.56
N SER A 387 -21.04 -60.24 19.30
CA SER A 387 -19.96 -61.00 18.59
C SER A 387 -20.12 -61.04 17.05
N SER A 388 -19.11 -61.00 16.16
CA SER A 388 -17.63 -61.05 16.19
C SER A 388 -17.03 -60.02 15.17
N GLY A 389 -15.74 -59.68 15.04
CA GLY A 389 -14.58 -60.51 14.60
C GLY A 389 -14.67 -60.92 13.11
N THR A 390 -13.66 -60.79 12.21
CA THR A 390 -12.25 -60.30 12.32
C THR A 390 -11.64 -60.06 10.91
N SER A 391 -10.55 -59.28 10.80
CA SER A 391 -9.46 -59.39 9.78
C SER A 391 -9.39 -58.46 8.54
N HIS A 392 -8.15 -58.36 8.05
CA HIS A 392 -7.57 -57.66 6.88
C HIS A 392 -8.11 -58.16 5.51
N LYS A 393 -7.80 -57.58 4.34
CA LYS A 393 -6.52 -56.97 3.90
C LYS A 393 -6.65 -56.04 2.68
N THR A 394 -5.61 -55.22 2.47
CA THR A 394 -5.40 -54.30 1.34
C THR A 394 -5.12 -55.01 0.00
N GLU A 395 -5.63 -54.47 -1.11
CA GLU A 395 -4.88 -54.33 -2.38
C GLU A 395 -5.51 -53.25 -3.29
N SER A 396 -4.91 -52.98 -4.45
CA SER A 396 -5.09 -51.75 -5.26
C SER A 396 -5.31 -52.03 -6.75
N PHE A 397 -5.95 -51.11 -7.51
CA PHE A 397 -5.38 -50.43 -8.70
C PHE A 397 -6.36 -49.47 -9.46
N THR A 398 -5.79 -48.33 -9.92
CA THR A 398 -6.10 -47.48 -11.12
C THR A 398 -7.49 -46.94 -11.54
N THR A 399 -7.47 -45.62 -11.82
CA THR A 399 -8.08 -44.84 -12.94
C THR A 399 -9.59 -44.66 -13.11
N GLY A 400 -9.98 -43.38 -13.22
CA GLY A 400 -11.17 -42.88 -13.92
C GLY A 400 -11.05 -41.36 -14.15
N THR A 401 -11.18 -40.90 -15.39
CA THR A 401 -11.01 -39.48 -15.78
C THR A 401 -12.34 -38.87 -16.20
N SER A 402 -12.67 -37.67 -15.70
CA SER A 402 -13.71 -36.82 -16.29
C SER A 402 -13.46 -35.33 -15.98
N ILE A 403 -13.62 -34.49 -17.00
CA ILE A 403 -13.60 -33.02 -16.90
C ILE A 403 -15.04 -32.53 -16.68
N ALA A 404 -15.21 -31.43 -15.94
CA ALA A 404 -16.43 -30.62 -15.96
C ALA A 404 -16.07 -29.14 -15.81
N THR A 405 -16.86 -28.28 -16.46
CA THR A 405 -16.65 -26.81 -16.57
C THR A 405 -17.95 -26.09 -16.22
N GLU A 406 -17.87 -24.76 -16.04
CA GLU A 406 -19.01 -23.82 -15.98
C GLU A 406 -19.92 -23.95 -14.72
N ALA A 407 -20.72 -22.95 -14.32
CA ALA A 407 -20.96 -21.62 -14.90
C ALA A 407 -21.01 -20.52 -13.81
N SER A 408 -21.04 -19.25 -14.24
CA SER A 408 -21.38 -18.08 -13.42
C SER A 408 -22.88 -17.78 -13.45
N GLU A 409 -23.47 -17.34 -12.33
CA GLU A 409 -24.82 -16.77 -12.31
C GLU A 409 -24.81 -15.29 -11.88
N THR A 410 -25.50 -14.45 -12.66
CA THR A 410 -25.75 -13.03 -12.37
C THR A 410 -27.24 -12.81 -12.09
N TYR A 411 -27.56 -12.18 -10.95
CA TYR A 411 -28.93 -11.87 -10.57
C TYR A 411 -29.53 -10.76 -11.44
N ILE A 412 -30.71 -11.01 -12.02
CA ILE A 412 -31.57 -9.99 -12.63
C ILE A 412 -32.84 -9.86 -11.79
N ALA A 413 -33.11 -8.66 -11.29
CA ALA A 413 -34.37 -8.33 -10.62
C ALA A 413 -35.48 -8.07 -11.65
N LYS A 414 -36.67 -8.64 -11.42
CA LYS A 414 -37.88 -8.33 -12.21
C LYS A 414 -38.61 -7.15 -11.59
N GLN A 415 -39.17 -6.28 -12.42
CA GLN A 415 -40.20 -5.33 -12.00
C GLN A 415 -41.59 -5.98 -12.12
N GLU A 416 -42.45 -5.72 -11.14
CA GLU A 416 -43.89 -6.00 -11.23
C GLU A 416 -44.64 -4.68 -11.51
N ASN A 417 -45.68 -4.74 -12.34
CA ASN A 417 -46.60 -3.63 -12.61
C ASN A 417 -47.92 -3.87 -11.87
N VAL A 418 -48.54 -2.80 -11.35
CA VAL A 418 -49.91 -2.79 -10.82
C VAL A 418 -50.69 -1.62 -11.42
N GLU A 419 -52.00 -1.81 -11.50
CA GLU A 419 -52.93 -1.27 -12.50
C GLU A 419 -53.15 0.26 -12.59
N GLU A 420 -53.35 0.65 -13.85
CA GLU A 420 -53.99 1.83 -14.44
C GLU A 420 -55.20 2.46 -13.70
N SER A 421 -55.38 3.78 -13.84
CA SER A 421 -56.73 4.38 -13.91
C SER A 421 -56.86 5.65 -14.80
N ARG A 422 -57.43 5.46 -16.00
CA ARG A 422 -58.35 6.34 -16.79
C ARG A 422 -58.16 7.87 -16.83
N GLY A 423 -58.09 8.46 -18.05
CA GLY A 423 -58.30 9.92 -18.22
C GLY A 423 -58.20 10.57 -19.64
N ASN A 424 -59.10 10.24 -20.57
CA ASN A 424 -59.51 11.01 -21.78
C ASN A 424 -58.50 11.72 -22.73
N ASN A 425 -58.39 11.14 -23.95
CA ASN A 425 -58.27 11.69 -25.32
C ASN A 425 -59.00 13.03 -25.64
N PRO A 426 -58.89 13.65 -26.87
CA PRO A 426 -58.16 13.25 -28.12
C PRO A 426 -57.43 14.40 -28.93
N PHE A 427 -56.90 14.03 -30.11
CA PHE A 427 -56.43 14.87 -31.26
C PHE A 427 -55.09 15.64 -31.07
N LEU A 428 -54.31 15.94 -32.11
CA LEU A 428 -54.52 15.89 -33.59
C LEU A 428 -53.25 15.37 -34.32
N SER A 429 -53.38 14.99 -35.60
CA SER A 429 -52.28 14.53 -36.48
C SER A 429 -52.12 15.48 -37.67
N ILE A 430 -50.88 15.68 -38.19
CA ILE A 430 -50.56 15.79 -39.64
C ILE A 430 -49.04 15.92 -39.90
N THR A 431 -48.65 15.53 -41.11
CA THR A 431 -47.30 15.35 -41.70
C THR A 431 -46.37 16.58 -41.81
N GLY A 432 -45.04 16.37 -41.85
CA GLY A 432 -44.04 17.39 -42.24
C GLY A 432 -42.63 16.83 -42.51
N LEU A 433 -41.86 17.47 -43.39
CA LEU A 433 -40.60 16.97 -44.00
C LEU A 433 -39.73 18.15 -44.52
N ILE A 434 -38.42 18.04 -44.81
CA ILE A 434 -37.48 16.89 -44.72
C ILE A 434 -36.40 17.16 -43.61
N PRO A 435 -35.07 17.43 -43.77
CA PRO A 435 -34.12 17.47 -42.63
C PRO A 435 -33.36 18.81 -42.40
N PHE A 436 -32.56 18.89 -41.33
CA PHE A 436 -31.33 19.71 -41.23
C PHE A 436 -30.31 19.06 -40.28
N ILE A 437 -29.00 19.27 -40.51
CA ILE A 437 -27.89 18.72 -39.71
C ILE A 437 -27.27 19.82 -38.85
N VAL A 438 -27.23 19.65 -37.52
CA VAL A 438 -26.20 20.20 -36.59
C VAL A 438 -26.03 19.22 -35.40
N ALA A 439 -24.84 19.17 -34.82
CA ALA A 439 -24.47 18.28 -33.71
C ALA A 439 -25.07 18.66 -32.34
N GLY A 440 -25.19 17.67 -31.45
CA GLY A 440 -25.45 17.87 -30.02
C GLY A 440 -26.07 16.63 -29.36
N GLY A 441 -25.40 16.01 -28.39
CA GLY A 441 -25.92 14.77 -27.78
C GLY A 441 -25.14 14.25 -26.57
N ALA A 442 -25.18 14.97 -25.44
CA ALA A 442 -24.92 14.43 -24.08
C ALA A 442 -25.27 15.45 -22.97
N ILE A 443 -26.56 15.63 -22.69
CA ILE A 443 -27.10 15.94 -21.35
C ILE A 443 -27.87 14.66 -20.98
N ILE A 444 -27.93 14.07 -19.79
CA ILE A 444 -28.24 14.46 -18.40
C ILE A 444 -27.58 13.33 -17.52
N ALA A 445 -27.15 13.43 -16.26
CA ALA A 445 -27.67 14.16 -15.10
C ALA A 445 -26.60 14.59 -14.08
N ILE A 446 -26.82 15.74 -13.42
CA ILE A 446 -26.38 16.01 -12.05
C ILE A 446 -27.56 16.70 -11.34
N ILE A 447 -28.09 16.10 -10.28
CA ILE A 447 -29.14 16.71 -9.44
C ILE A 447 -28.85 16.42 -7.97
N MET A 448 -28.40 17.48 -7.26
CA MET A 448 -28.61 17.73 -5.82
C MET A 448 -27.98 16.71 -4.83
N ILE A 449 -27.81 17.00 -3.53
CA ILE A 449 -28.40 18.06 -2.69
C ILE A 449 -27.29 18.83 -1.94
N ALA A 450 -27.40 20.16 -1.93
CA ALA A 450 -26.76 21.03 -0.94
C ALA A 450 -27.85 21.83 -0.21
N VAL A 451 -28.08 21.55 1.07
CA VAL A 451 -29.01 22.30 1.93
C VAL A 451 -28.43 22.45 3.35
N PHE A 452 -27.71 23.55 3.58
CA PHE A 452 -27.92 24.41 4.75
C PHE A 452 -27.25 25.79 4.54
N MET A 453 -27.28 26.65 5.57
CA MET A 453 -26.63 27.97 5.63
C MET A 453 -27.25 29.08 4.75
N ALA A 454 -28.47 29.50 5.09
CA ALA A 454 -29.01 30.78 4.64
C ALA A 454 -29.96 31.44 5.65
N ARG A 455 -29.45 32.01 6.76
CA ARG A 455 -30.00 33.22 7.42
C ARG A 455 -29.15 33.72 8.60
N ARG A 456 -29.32 35.03 8.88
CA ARG A 456 -28.63 35.88 9.86
C ARG A 456 -27.16 36.21 9.49
N LYS A 457 -26.70 37.47 9.48
CA LYS A 457 -27.25 38.78 9.91
C LYS A 457 -27.79 38.81 11.35
N GLU A 458 -27.16 39.51 12.28
CA GLU A 458 -26.33 40.72 12.12
C GLU A 458 -24.82 40.48 12.21
#